data_AF-Q2B8S0-F1
#
_entry.id   AF-Q2B8S0-F1
#
_cell.length_a   1.000
_cell.length_b   1.000
_cell.length_c   1.000
_cell.angle_alpha   90.00
_cell.angle_beta   90.00
_cell.angle_gamma   90.00
#
_symmetry.space_group_name_H-M   'P 1'
#
loop_
_entity.id
_entity.type
_entity.pdbx_description
1 polymer ?
#
loop_
_entity_poly.entity_id
_entity_poly.type
_entity_poly.pdbx_seq_one_letter_code
_entity_poly.pdbx_strand_id
1 'polypeptide(L)'
;MFQKRNITFHCLWAAFFFFTEKEEKGLKMKDIKKALMTNQIRLGKHTFLRMEKRGYTRKDIISCIMSGSIVEKQTYNKKPRVLIEGTDFDQQPMAAVIGYDDQLESLMVITVMPPLSHKFKRVI
;
A
#
# COMPACT_ATOMS: atom_id res chain seq x y z
N MET A 1 57.47 10.08 40.64
CA MET A 1 56.55 9.31 39.77
C MET A 1 55.26 10.12 39.65
N PHE A 2 55.19 10.99 38.64
CA PHE A 2 54.08 11.92 38.41
C PHE A 2 53.90 11.97 36.90
N GLN A 3 52.77 11.48 36.38
CA GLN A 3 52.51 11.48 34.94
C GLN A 3 51.12 12.04 34.68
N LYS A 4 51.11 13.24 34.12
CA LYS A 4 49.97 13.92 33.50
C LYS A 4 49.39 13.06 32.37
N ARG A 5 48.05 13.07 32.21
CA ARG A 5 47.39 13.65 31.02
C ARG A 5 45.86 13.60 31.12
N ASN A 6 45.25 14.78 30.96
CA ASN A 6 43.89 15.00 30.52
C ASN A 6 43.63 14.29 29.19
N ILE A 7 42.52 13.53 29.11
CA ILE A 7 41.79 13.30 27.86
C ILE A 7 40.30 13.45 28.18
N THR A 8 39.75 14.51 27.59
CA THR A 8 38.33 14.81 27.38
C THR A 8 37.60 13.67 26.64
N PHE A 9 36.26 13.72 26.58
CA PHE A 9 35.34 12.80 25.89
C PHE A 9 34.69 11.73 26.78
N HIS A 10 33.79 12.17 27.65
CA HIS A 10 32.57 11.39 27.92
C HIS A 10 31.32 12.28 27.85
N CYS A 11 31.34 13.21 26.90
CA CYS A 11 30.18 13.97 26.45
C CYS A 11 30.02 13.58 24.97
N LEU A 12 29.17 12.58 24.68
CA LEU A 12 28.62 12.22 23.36
C LEU A 12 27.86 10.87 23.36
N TRP A 13 27.69 10.21 24.51
CA TRP A 13 26.88 8.98 24.60
C TRP A 13 25.37 9.22 24.73
N ALA A 14 24.92 10.48 24.79
CA ALA A 14 23.53 10.83 25.09
C ALA A 14 22.81 11.65 24.01
N ALA A 15 23.46 11.98 22.89
CA ALA A 15 22.86 12.86 21.89
C ALA A 15 23.40 12.59 20.50
N PHE A 16 22.96 11.49 19.86
CA PHE A 16 22.65 11.47 18.42
C PHE A 16 22.27 10.10 17.85
N PHE A 17 22.01 9.08 18.67
CA PHE A 17 21.29 7.90 18.18
C PHE A 17 19.81 8.01 18.52
N PHE A 18 19.25 9.19 18.21
CA PHE A 18 17.83 9.34 17.90
C PHE A 18 17.64 8.75 16.50
N PHE A 19 17.91 7.44 16.39
CA PHE A 19 17.46 6.64 15.26
C PHE A 19 15.96 6.55 15.46
N THR A 20 15.27 7.56 14.93
CA THR A 20 13.85 7.48 14.69
C THR A 20 13.64 6.18 13.93
N GLU A 21 13.16 5.16 14.62
CA GLU A 21 12.26 4.21 14.01
C GLU A 21 11.15 5.06 13.39
N LYS A 22 11.36 5.47 12.13
CA LYS A 22 10.24 5.77 11.27
C LYS A 22 9.50 4.46 11.24
N GLU A 23 8.46 4.33 12.06
CA GLU A 23 7.39 3.37 11.82
C GLU A 23 7.12 3.47 10.33
N GLU A 24 7.51 2.46 9.57
CA GLU A 24 6.97 2.30 8.24
C GLU A 24 5.46 2.25 8.45
N LYS A 25 4.75 3.31 8.07
CA LYS A 25 3.29 3.32 7.95
C LYS A 25 2.91 2.31 6.87
N GLY A 26 3.09 1.03 7.17
CA GLY A 26 2.74 -0.06 6.28
C GLY A 26 1.23 -0.09 6.19
N LEU A 27 0.68 0.02 4.99
CA LEU A 27 -0.75 -0.12 4.79
C LEU A 27 -1.21 -1.46 5.38
N LYS A 28 -2.11 -1.40 6.37
CA LYS A 28 -2.78 -2.57 6.91
C LYS A 28 -4.11 -2.73 6.20
N MET A 29 -4.53 -3.97 6.03
CA MET A 29 -5.81 -4.28 5.38
C MET A 29 -7.01 -3.62 6.09
N LYS A 30 -6.95 -3.51 7.41
CA LYS A 30 -7.98 -2.83 8.21
C LYS A 30 -8.16 -1.37 7.81
N ASP A 31 -7.06 -0.67 7.57
CA ASP A 31 -7.08 0.76 7.21
C ASP A 31 -7.66 0.96 5.81
N ILE A 32 -7.33 0.06 4.88
CA ILE A 32 -7.86 0.05 3.52
C ILE A 32 -9.37 -0.20 3.53
N LYS A 33 -9.82 -1.23 4.27
CA LYS A 33 -11.26 -1.52 4.41
C LYS A 33 -12.00 -0.36 5.07
N LYS A 34 -11.40 0.27 6.10
CA LYS A 34 -11.97 1.47 6.74
C LYS A 34 -12.10 2.62 5.75
N ALA A 35 -11.08 2.91 4.97
CA ALA A 35 -11.10 3.95 3.95
C ALA A 35 -12.11 3.68 2.82
N LEU A 36 -12.31 2.41 2.47
CA LEU A 36 -13.36 2.00 1.53
C LEU A 36 -14.75 2.31 2.09
N MET A 37 -15.01 1.96 3.35
CA MET A 37 -16.29 2.22 4.03
C MET A 37 -16.57 3.71 4.22
N THR A 38 -15.54 4.51 4.50
CA THR A 38 -15.66 5.98 4.61
C THR A 38 -15.65 6.69 3.26
N ASN A 39 -15.62 5.95 2.15
CA ASN A 39 -15.61 6.45 0.78
C ASN A 39 -14.42 7.40 0.48
N GLN A 40 -13.31 7.23 1.21
CA GLN A 40 -12.08 8.03 1.10
C GLN A 40 -11.13 7.52 0.00
N ILE A 41 -11.50 6.43 -0.69
CA ILE A 41 -10.71 5.89 -1.79
C ILE A 41 -11.02 6.64 -3.08
N ARG A 42 -9.99 7.27 -3.63
CA ARG A 42 -10.06 7.98 -4.91
C ARG A 42 -9.71 7.06 -6.08
N LEU A 43 -10.35 7.34 -7.21
CA LEU A 43 -10.03 6.73 -8.50
C LEU A 43 -9.38 7.79 -9.38
N GLY A 44 -8.12 7.57 -9.76
CA GLY A 44 -7.47 8.43 -10.73
C GLY A 44 -8.14 8.32 -12.10
N LYS A 45 -8.18 9.42 -12.87
CA LYS A 45 -8.76 9.46 -14.22
C LYS A 45 -8.21 8.35 -15.14
N HIS A 46 -6.90 8.09 -15.06
CA HIS A 46 -6.24 7.03 -15.82
C HIS A 46 -6.70 5.63 -15.40
N THR A 47 -6.89 5.41 -14.10
CA THR A 47 -7.39 4.14 -13.56
C THR A 47 -8.82 3.91 -14.04
N PHE A 48 -9.67 4.94 -13.96
CA PHE A 48 -11.06 4.87 -14.41
C PHE A 48 -11.16 4.49 -15.90
N LEU A 49 -10.41 5.17 -16.78
CA LEU A 49 -10.41 4.84 -18.21
C LEU A 49 -9.91 3.40 -18.49
N ARG A 50 -8.96 2.90 -17.70
CA ARG A 50 -8.47 1.52 -17.82
C ARG A 50 -9.48 0.50 -17.33
N MET A 51 -10.24 0.82 -16.30
CA MET A 51 -11.32 -0.04 -15.80
C MET A 51 -12.45 -0.11 -16.80
N GLU A 52 -12.89 1.04 -17.31
CA GLU A 52 -13.96 1.15 -18.30
C GLU A 52 -13.63 0.35 -19.57
N LYS A 53 -12.40 0.49 -20.10
CA LYS A 53 -11.92 -0.32 -21.23
C LYS A 53 -11.94 -1.83 -20.99
N ARG A 54 -11.90 -2.26 -19.72
CA ARG A 54 -11.89 -3.68 -19.33
C ARG A 54 -13.25 -4.17 -18.84
N GLY A 55 -14.26 -3.30 -18.79
CA GLY A 55 -15.58 -3.63 -18.26
C GLY A 55 -15.66 -3.69 -16.74
N TYR A 56 -14.65 -3.21 -16.01
CA TYR A 56 -14.68 -3.18 -14.54
C TYR A 56 -15.45 -1.96 -14.03
N THR A 57 -16.32 -2.20 -13.07
CA THR A 57 -17.10 -1.18 -12.38
C THR A 57 -16.50 -0.86 -11.00
N ARG A 58 -17.00 0.20 -10.35
CA ARG A 58 -16.64 0.51 -8.97
C ARG A 58 -17.06 -0.60 -7.99
N LYS A 59 -18.13 -1.34 -8.30
CA LYS A 59 -18.62 -2.45 -7.46
C LYS A 59 -17.59 -3.58 -7.41
N ASP A 60 -16.90 -3.84 -8.52
CA ASP A 60 -15.87 -4.89 -8.61
C ASP A 60 -14.67 -4.57 -7.73
N ILE A 61 -14.27 -3.29 -7.67
CA ILE A 61 -13.22 -2.83 -6.73
C ILE A 61 -13.65 -3.06 -5.29
N ILE A 62 -14.88 -2.66 -4.95
CA ILE A 62 -15.40 -2.82 -3.59
C ILE A 62 -15.40 -4.30 -3.22
N SER A 63 -15.91 -5.17 -4.10
CA SER A 63 -15.90 -6.62 -3.92
C SER A 63 -14.49 -7.15 -3.72
N CYS A 64 -13.54 -6.73 -4.55
CA CYS A 64 -12.15 -7.20 -4.51
C CYS A 64 -11.43 -6.81 -3.22
N ILE A 65 -11.64 -5.58 -2.73
CA ILE A 65 -11.03 -5.12 -1.47
C ILE A 65 -11.67 -5.81 -0.26
N MET A 66 -12.99 -6.06 -0.31
CA MET A 66 -13.72 -6.68 0.79
C MET A 66 -13.40 -8.17 0.93
N SER A 67 -13.39 -8.90 -0.18
CA SER A 67 -13.08 -10.34 -0.26
C SER A 67 -11.58 -10.64 -0.20
N GLY A 68 -10.75 -9.72 -0.70
CA GLY A 68 -9.35 -9.97 -0.95
C GLY A 68 -8.44 -9.97 0.27
N SER A 69 -7.18 -10.30 0.00
CA SER A 69 -6.07 -10.25 0.96
C SER A 69 -4.88 -9.51 0.35
N ILE A 70 -4.05 -8.89 1.20
CA ILE A 70 -2.82 -8.24 0.73
C ILE A 70 -1.80 -9.34 0.44
N VAL A 71 -1.44 -9.50 -0.83
CA VAL A 71 -0.47 -10.51 -1.28
C VAL A 71 0.93 -9.93 -1.33
N GLU A 72 1.05 -8.67 -1.73
CA GLU A 72 2.36 -8.02 -1.87
C GLU A 72 2.31 -6.60 -1.33
N LYS A 73 3.42 -6.17 -0.73
CA LYS A 73 3.66 -4.78 -0.32
C LYS A 73 4.90 -4.29 -1.07
N GLN A 74 4.71 -3.26 -1.87
CA GLN A 74 5.77 -2.64 -2.65
C GLN A 74 5.93 -1.18 -2.23
N THR A 75 7.14 -0.65 -2.30
CA THR A 75 7.37 0.78 -2.09
C THR A 75 7.81 1.40 -3.41
N TYR A 76 7.02 2.34 -3.94
CA TYR A 76 7.33 3.04 -5.17
C TYR A 76 7.41 4.53 -4.89
N ASN A 77 8.47 5.20 -5.34
CA ASN A 77 8.73 6.62 -5.06
C ASN A 77 8.61 6.99 -3.57
N LYS A 78 9.15 6.13 -2.68
CA LYS A 78 9.08 6.30 -1.20
C LYS A 78 7.66 6.24 -0.62
N LYS A 79 6.68 5.75 -1.39
CA LYS A 79 5.30 5.56 -0.93
C LYS A 79 4.91 4.09 -0.94
N PRO A 80 4.31 3.60 0.16
CA PRO A 80 3.87 2.22 0.23
C PRO A 80 2.67 2.01 -0.70
N ARG A 81 2.72 0.90 -1.42
CA ARG A 81 1.71 0.37 -2.31
C ARG A 81 1.46 -1.08 -1.92
N VAL A 82 0.23 -1.54 -2.11
CA VAL A 82 -0.15 -2.90 -1.82
C VAL A 82 -0.88 -3.50 -3.00
N LEU A 83 -0.55 -4.75 -3.28
CA LEU A 83 -1.28 -5.60 -4.18
C LEU A 83 -2.31 -6.38 -3.37
N ILE A 84 -3.57 -6.19 -3.71
CA ILE A 84 -4.70 -6.93 -3.15
C ILE A 84 -5.18 -7.88 -4.23
N GLU A 85 -5.23 -9.16 -3.89
CA GLU A 85 -5.90 -10.17 -4.72
C GLU A 85 -7.22 -10.55 -4.04
N GLY A 86 -8.31 -10.49 -4.80
CA GLY A 86 -9.66 -10.81 -4.34
C GLY A 86 -10.55 -11.22 -5.51
N THR A 87 -11.85 -11.04 -5.36
CA THR A 87 -12.83 -11.35 -6.40
C THR A 87 -13.62 -10.12 -6.83
N ASP A 88 -14.04 -10.05 -8.09
CA ASP A 88 -14.98 -9.04 -8.58
C ASP A 88 -16.41 -9.30 -8.07
N PHE A 89 -17.40 -8.55 -8.58
CA PHE A 89 -18.80 -8.76 -8.23
C PHE A 89 -19.36 -10.11 -8.70
N ASP A 90 -18.82 -10.63 -9.81
CA ASP A 90 -19.20 -11.90 -10.43
C ASP A 90 -18.39 -13.10 -9.89
N GLN A 91 -17.68 -12.91 -8.77
CA GLN A 91 -16.82 -13.90 -8.12
C GLN A 91 -15.63 -14.37 -8.97
N GLN A 92 -15.26 -13.64 -10.02
CA GLN A 92 -14.06 -13.90 -10.78
C GLN A 92 -12.85 -13.31 -10.05
N PRO A 93 -11.69 -13.99 -10.09
CA PRO A 93 -10.47 -13.46 -9.50
C PRO A 93 -10.11 -12.10 -10.13
N MET A 94 -9.70 -11.16 -9.28
CA MET A 94 -9.28 -9.82 -9.65
C MET A 94 -8.13 -9.36 -8.75
N ALA A 95 -7.20 -8.57 -9.29
CA ALA A 95 -6.16 -7.93 -8.52
C ALA A 95 -6.24 -6.41 -8.63
N ALA A 96 -6.08 -5.73 -7.48
CA ALA A 96 -6.11 -4.29 -7.37
C ALA A 96 -4.83 -3.79 -6.67
N VAL A 97 -4.21 -2.77 -7.25
CA VAL A 97 -3.07 -2.08 -6.63
C VAL A 97 -3.57 -0.80 -5.99
N ILE A 98 -3.38 -0.69 -4.67
CA ILE A 98 -3.74 0.48 -3.87
C ILE A 98 -2.47 1.14 -3.35
N GLY A 99 -2.44 2.46 -3.39
CA GLY A 99 -1.38 3.23 -2.74
C GLY A 99 -1.92 4.57 -2.27
N TYR A 100 -1.02 5.39 -1.74
CA TYR A 100 -1.36 6.77 -1.42
C TYR A 100 -1.27 7.66 -2.65
N ASP A 101 -2.20 8.60 -2.77
CA ASP A 101 -2.13 9.71 -3.71
C ASP A 101 -0.89 10.55 -3.44
N ASP A 102 -0.33 11.14 -4.49
CA ASP A 102 0.88 11.90 -4.38
C ASP A 102 0.72 13.20 -3.58
N GLN A 103 -0.48 13.76 -3.59
CA GLN A 103 -0.77 15.11 -3.08
C GLN A 103 -1.63 15.16 -1.82
N LEU A 104 -2.49 14.16 -1.59
CA LEU A 104 -3.63 14.30 -0.68
C LEU A 104 -3.59 13.36 0.53
N GLU A 105 -2.54 12.56 0.69
CA GLU A 105 -2.43 11.48 1.70
C GLU A 105 -3.65 10.52 1.74
N SER A 106 -4.53 10.59 0.73
CA SER A 106 -5.69 9.71 0.59
C SER A 106 -5.32 8.44 -0.16
N LEU A 107 -6.00 7.34 0.14
CA LEU A 107 -5.83 6.11 -0.63
C LEU A 107 -6.39 6.27 -2.04
N MET A 108 -5.63 5.81 -3.02
CA MET A 108 -5.99 5.81 -4.43
C MET A 108 -5.80 4.41 -5.02
N VAL A 109 -6.75 4.01 -5.86
CA VAL A 109 -6.57 2.83 -6.70
C VAL A 109 -5.71 3.21 -7.89
N ILE A 110 -4.51 2.63 -7.94
CA ILE A 110 -3.50 2.94 -8.97
C ILE A 110 -3.81 2.17 -10.25
N THR A 111 -4.12 0.87 -10.12
CA THR A 111 -4.48 0.04 -11.26
C THR A 111 -5.32 -1.15 -10.81
N VAL A 112 -6.17 -1.63 -11.71
CA VAL A 112 -6.93 -2.87 -11.58
C VAL A 112 -6.53 -3.76 -12.74
N MET A 113 -6.31 -5.04 -12.46
CA MET A 113 -5.89 -6.01 -13.45
C MET A 113 -6.59 -7.35 -13.22
N PRO A 114 -6.82 -8.12 -14.31
CA PRO A 114 -7.11 -9.55 -14.16
C PRO A 114 -5.96 -10.23 -13.39
N PRO A 115 -6.20 -11.38 -12.78
CA PRO A 115 -5.23 -12.05 -11.93
C PRO A 115 -3.95 -12.36 -12.72
N LEU A 116 -2.80 -12.05 -12.11
CA LEU A 116 -1.49 -12.23 -12.73
C LEU A 116 -0.98 -13.68 -12.66
N SER A 117 -1.70 -14.59 -12.01
CA SER A 117 -1.23 -15.92 -11.67
C SER A 117 -2.02 -17.03 -12.35
N HIS A 118 -1.30 -18.00 -12.92
CA HIS A 118 -1.81 -19.31 -13.37
C HIS A 118 -2.53 -20.13 -12.27
N LYS A 119 -2.57 -19.65 -11.02
CA LYS A 119 -3.22 -20.32 -9.88
C LYS A 119 -4.76 -20.23 -9.93
N PHE A 120 -5.31 -19.32 -10.72
CA PHE A 120 -6.74 -19.31 -11.04
C PHE A 120 -6.91 -19.27 -12.57
N LYS A 121 -7.02 -20.46 -13.18
CA LYS A 121 -7.52 -20.56 -14.56
C LYS A 121 -8.94 -20.01 -14.60
N ARG A 122 -9.13 -18.90 -15.32
CA ARG A 122 -10.46 -18.46 -15.76
C ARG A 122 -10.97 -19.56 -16.70
N VAL A 123 -11.90 -20.39 -16.22
CA VAL A 123 -12.65 -21.29 -17.10
C VAL A 123 -13.63 -20.39 -17.84
N ILE A 124 -13.39 -20.23 -19.14
CA ILE A 124 -14.28 -19.54 -20.08
C ILE A 124 -15.38 -20.54 -20.47
#